data_AF-A0A9E3W7Q7-F1
#
_entry.id   AF-A0A9E3W7Q7-F1
#
_cell.length_a   1.000
_cell.length_b   1.000
_cell.length_c   1.000
_cell.angle_alpha   90.00
_cell.angle_beta   90.00
_cell.angle_gamma   90.00
#
_symmetry.space_group_name_H-M   'P 1'
#
loop_
_entity.id
_entity.type
_entity.pdbx_description
1 polymer ?
#
loop_
_entity_poly.entity_id
_entity_poly.type
_entity_poly.pdbx_seq_one_letter_code
_entity_poly.pdbx_strand_id
1 'polypeptide(L)'
;LALGMILVLLLVILRLLIRRRPRFELFTPPYANVPPMAPSTNAGRRQGWQFHAQNDQPPYYPADAGATHIRKLLIGMDGTKMGNWDVTGMRMNQYDQYGRIARSEVVAARKHCHSLSKIAEKAPTLNEEQVSRRVRPVARAFVSQFRRKINARSAILPIALDIAFEGVHGEVRIRFELYYLEQGRWRMVDSWEPEMTVAARAIHENYTYSLNGLRQGEAFHTFTRRLQDDLTILLTDMLKHDLPDTGASRPVDHVQM
;
A
#
# COMPACT_ATOMS: atom_id res chain seq x y z
N LEU A 1 10.40 -28.49 -44.83
CA LEU A 1 11.13 -27.29 -44.32
C LEU A 1 10.18 -26.12 -44.01
N ALA A 2 9.37 -25.65 -44.95
CA ALA A 2 8.44 -24.52 -44.73
C ALA A 2 7.45 -24.73 -43.56
N LEU A 3 6.82 -25.92 -43.45
CA LEU A 3 5.85 -26.22 -42.39
C LEU A 3 6.49 -26.16 -40.98
N GLY A 4 7.70 -26.71 -40.82
CA GLY A 4 8.43 -26.66 -39.55
C GLY A 4 8.83 -25.25 -39.15
N MET A 5 9.18 -24.41 -40.13
CA MET A 5 9.52 -23.01 -39.92
C MET A 5 8.31 -22.18 -39.46
N ILE A 6 7.13 -22.42 -40.04
CA ILE A 6 5.87 -21.80 -39.61
C ILE A 6 5.52 -22.21 -38.17
N LEU A 7 5.67 -23.49 -37.83
CA LEU A 7 5.39 -23.99 -36.48
C LEU A 7 6.31 -23.34 -35.42
N VAL A 8 7.61 -23.22 -35.72
CA VAL A 8 8.58 -22.56 -34.84
C VAL A 8 8.25 -21.07 -34.67
N LEU A 9 7.90 -20.38 -35.75
CA LEU A 9 7.48 -18.98 -35.69
C LEU A 9 6.24 -18.80 -34.82
N LEU A 10 5.24 -19.67 -34.98
CA LEU A 10 3.99 -19.65 -34.22
C LEU A 10 4.25 -19.92 -32.73
N LEU A 11 5.13 -20.86 -32.40
CA LEU A 11 5.57 -21.12 -31.02
C LEU A 11 6.32 -19.94 -30.41
N VAL A 12 7.14 -19.22 -31.18
CA VAL A 12 7.84 -18.01 -30.71
C VAL A 12 6.85 -16.87 -30.46
N ILE A 13 5.91 -16.63 -31.37
CA ILE A 13 4.85 -15.61 -31.21
C ILE A 13 3.98 -15.94 -29.98
N LEU A 14 3.54 -17.19 -29.85
CA LEU A 14 2.76 -17.65 -28.69
C LEU A 14 3.56 -17.46 -27.40
N ARG A 15 4.85 -17.80 -27.40
CA ARG A 15 5.75 -17.59 -26.26
C ARG A 15 5.95 -16.10 -25.94
N LEU A 16 5.99 -15.22 -26.93
CA LEU A 16 6.13 -13.77 -26.75
C LEU A 16 4.84 -13.15 -26.21
N LEU A 17 3.67 -13.60 -26.68
CA LEU A 17 2.36 -13.19 -26.19
C LEU A 17 2.13 -13.63 -24.74
N ILE A 18 2.67 -14.78 -24.34
CA ILE A 18 2.49 -15.36 -22.99
C ILE A 18 3.47 -14.77 -21.95
N ARG A 19 4.53 -14.03 -22.33
CA ARG A 19 5.68 -13.76 -21.41
C ARG A 19 6.09 -12.30 -21.21
N ARG A 20 5.17 -11.34 -21.19
CA ARG A 20 5.49 -10.07 -20.50
C ARG A 20 5.39 -10.32 -18.99
N ARG A 21 6.56 -10.45 -18.33
CA ARG A 21 6.63 -10.46 -16.87
C ARG A 21 5.95 -9.18 -16.35
N PRO A 22 5.07 -9.27 -15.34
CA PRO A 22 4.53 -8.07 -14.73
C PRO A 22 5.70 -7.23 -14.21
N ARG A 23 5.71 -5.95 -14.57
CA ARG A 23 6.67 -4.96 -14.05
C ARG A 23 5.93 -4.12 -13.03
N PHE A 24 6.59 -3.86 -11.91
CA PHE A 24 6.13 -2.86 -10.97
C PHE A 24 6.73 -1.52 -11.40
N GLU A 25 5.89 -0.59 -11.81
CA GLU A 25 6.31 0.74 -12.23
C GLU A 25 6.39 1.65 -10.99
N LEU A 26 7.52 2.34 -10.84
CA LEU A 26 7.69 3.33 -9.79
C LEU A 26 7.12 4.65 -10.31
N PHE A 27 5.95 5.01 -9.81
CA PHE A 27 5.33 6.30 -10.11
C PHE A 27 5.78 7.36 -9.11
N THR A 28 6.07 8.54 -9.64
CA THR A 28 6.26 9.74 -8.83
C THR A 28 4.89 10.24 -8.39
N PRO A 29 4.66 10.45 -7.08
CA PRO A 29 3.38 10.92 -6.60
C PRO A 29 3.09 12.34 -7.12
N PRO A 30 1.80 12.74 -7.25
CA PRO A 30 1.40 13.99 -7.90
C PRO A 30 1.90 15.25 -7.18
N TYR A 31 2.36 15.10 -5.95
CA TYR A 31 2.87 16.16 -5.07
C TYR A 31 4.40 16.18 -4.95
N ALA A 32 5.13 15.31 -5.68
CA ALA A 32 6.59 15.26 -5.57
C ALA A 32 7.30 16.48 -6.19
N ASN A 33 6.67 17.12 -7.17
CA ASN A 33 7.25 18.25 -7.92
C ASN A 33 6.80 19.62 -7.39
N VAL A 34 6.19 19.65 -6.20
CA VAL A 34 5.79 20.91 -5.56
C VAL A 34 7.06 21.65 -5.13
N PRO A 35 7.22 22.94 -5.48
CA PRO A 35 8.38 23.73 -5.05
C PRO A 35 8.57 23.68 -3.52
N PRO A 36 9.81 23.73 -3.01
CA PRO A 36 10.06 23.82 -1.59
C PRO A 36 9.36 25.04 -0.99
N MET A 37 8.54 24.83 0.03
CA MET A 37 7.87 25.88 0.78
C MET A 37 8.70 26.27 2.01
N ALA A 38 8.55 27.52 2.47
CA ALA A 38 9.29 28.00 3.64
C ALA A 38 8.94 27.16 4.90
N PRO A 39 9.93 26.57 5.60
CA PRO A 39 9.68 25.70 6.76
C PRO A 39 8.98 26.37 7.95
N SER A 40 9.02 27.69 8.03
CA SER A 40 8.31 28.48 9.04
C SER A 40 6.80 28.54 8.80
N THR A 41 6.32 28.18 7.62
CA THR A 41 4.89 28.16 7.26
C THR A 41 4.27 26.81 7.56
N ASN A 42 2.95 26.77 7.76
CA ASN A 42 2.21 25.51 7.93
C ASN A 42 2.41 24.56 6.74
N ALA A 43 2.41 25.11 5.52
CA ALA A 43 2.56 24.31 4.31
C ALA A 43 3.98 23.72 4.18
N GLY A 44 5.03 24.47 4.51
CA GLY A 44 6.39 23.94 4.57
C GLY A 44 6.60 22.86 5.64
N ARG A 45 5.98 23.01 6.82
CA ARG A 45 5.99 21.96 7.85
C ARG A 45 5.31 20.68 7.36
N ARG A 46 4.15 20.81 6.70
CA ARG A 46 3.41 19.70 6.08
C ARG A 46 4.22 18.98 5.01
N GLN A 47 4.82 19.74 4.09
CA GLN A 47 5.71 19.20 3.07
C GLN A 47 6.87 18.39 3.68
N GLY A 48 7.43 18.86 4.81
CA GLY A 48 8.51 18.17 5.51
C GLY A 48 8.14 16.77 6.00
N TRP A 49 6.94 16.59 6.56
CA TRP A 49 6.53 15.28 7.10
C TRP A 49 5.77 14.39 6.10
N GLN A 50 5.21 14.97 5.05
CA GLN A 50 4.39 14.28 4.04
C GLN A 50 5.10 13.08 3.39
N PHE A 51 6.40 13.20 3.07
CA PHE A 51 7.16 12.11 2.43
C PHE A 51 7.38 10.89 3.34
N HIS A 52 7.17 11.04 4.66
CA HIS A 52 7.28 9.94 5.62
C HIS A 52 5.98 9.12 5.72
N ALA A 53 4.87 9.61 5.15
CA ALA A 53 3.60 8.90 5.14
C ALA A 53 3.58 7.77 4.08
N GLN A 54 4.02 6.59 4.48
CA GLN A 54 4.24 5.47 3.55
C GLN A 54 2.97 4.65 3.25
N ASN A 55 2.01 4.60 4.16
CA ASN A 55 0.80 3.78 4.04
C ASN A 55 -0.34 4.32 4.94
N ASP A 56 -1.44 3.58 5.02
CA ASP A 56 -2.65 3.93 5.76
C ASP A 56 -2.72 3.33 7.17
N GLN A 57 -1.67 2.66 7.65
CA GLN A 57 -1.74 1.96 8.93
C GLN A 57 -2.11 2.93 10.06
N PRO A 58 -3.01 2.53 10.96
CA PRO A 58 -3.31 3.32 12.13
C PRO A 58 -2.08 3.44 13.03
N PRO A 59 -2.04 4.44 13.91
CA PRO A 59 -1.07 4.48 14.99
C PRO A 59 -1.12 3.18 15.80
N TYR A 60 0.03 2.57 16.04
CA TYR A 60 0.12 1.29 16.73
C TYR A 60 0.33 1.47 18.24
N TYR A 61 0.03 0.40 18.98
CA TYR A 61 0.35 0.26 20.40
C TYR A 61 1.19 -1.01 20.61
N PRO A 62 2.09 -1.05 21.62
CA PRO A 62 2.47 0.05 22.49
C PRO A 62 3.35 1.08 21.76
N ALA A 63 3.33 2.33 22.22
CA ALA A 63 4.21 3.40 21.76
C ALA A 63 4.61 4.29 22.95
N ASP A 64 5.78 4.91 22.88
CA ASP A 64 6.30 5.76 23.95
C ASP A 64 5.63 7.14 23.95
N ALA A 65 5.49 7.74 25.14
CA ALA A 65 4.95 9.11 25.24
C ALA A 65 5.80 10.08 24.40
N GLY A 66 5.12 10.91 23.61
CA GLY A 66 5.77 11.80 22.65
C GLY A 66 6.08 11.18 21.27
N ALA A 67 5.72 9.91 21.04
CA ALA A 67 5.80 9.31 19.72
C ALA A 67 4.93 10.07 18.70
N THR A 68 5.39 10.08 17.45
CA THR A 68 4.63 10.62 16.31
C THR A 68 4.28 9.48 15.36
N HIS A 69 3.13 9.60 14.70
CA HIS A 69 2.72 8.67 13.66
C HIS A 69 2.16 9.45 12.48
N ILE A 70 2.53 9.06 11.27
CA ILE A 70 2.11 9.73 10.05
C ILE A 70 1.52 8.67 9.14
N ARG A 71 0.37 8.96 8.54
CA ARG A 71 -0.23 8.08 7.55
C ARG A 71 -0.79 8.85 6.36
N LYS A 72 -0.97 8.12 5.26
CA LYS A 72 -1.53 8.60 3.99
C LYS A 72 -2.74 7.74 3.65
N LEU A 73 -3.85 8.40 3.36
CA LEU A 73 -5.15 7.80 3.11
C LEU A 73 -5.54 8.08 1.65
N LEU A 74 -5.87 7.01 0.93
CA LEU A 74 -6.47 7.09 -0.39
C LEU A 74 -7.98 7.04 -0.24
N ILE A 75 -8.66 8.09 -0.68
CA ILE A 75 -10.09 8.29 -0.44
C ILE A 75 -10.76 8.70 -1.76
N GLY A 76 -12.01 8.29 -1.98
CA GLY A 76 -12.85 8.84 -3.04
C GLY A 76 -13.33 10.25 -2.72
N MET A 77 -13.89 10.96 -3.71
CA MET A 77 -14.51 12.27 -3.47
C MET A 77 -15.70 12.22 -2.48
N ASP A 78 -16.32 11.05 -2.35
CA ASP A 78 -17.43 10.75 -1.44
C ASP A 78 -16.98 10.47 0.01
N GLY A 79 -15.67 10.47 0.29
CA GLY A 79 -15.12 10.13 1.59
C GLY A 79 -14.92 8.62 1.81
N THR A 80 -15.27 7.78 0.84
CA THR A 80 -15.10 6.33 0.96
C THR A 80 -13.62 5.96 0.86
N LYS A 81 -13.12 5.19 1.83
CA LYS A 81 -11.75 4.65 1.80
C LYS A 81 -11.54 3.84 0.52
N MET A 82 -10.48 4.18 -0.21
CA MET A 82 -10.16 3.60 -1.53
C MET A 82 -11.28 3.71 -2.59
N GLY A 83 -12.26 4.60 -2.40
CA GLY A 83 -13.26 4.88 -3.42
C GLY A 83 -12.60 5.40 -4.70
N ASN A 84 -12.95 4.81 -5.85
CA ASN A 84 -12.39 5.12 -7.17
C ASN A 84 -10.87 4.93 -7.32
N TRP A 85 -10.22 4.21 -6.40
CA TRP A 85 -8.82 3.81 -6.53
C TRP A 85 -8.71 2.36 -7.00
N ASP A 86 -7.99 2.15 -8.09
CA ASP A 86 -7.65 0.83 -8.62
C ASP A 86 -6.27 0.39 -8.15
N VAL A 87 -6.13 -0.87 -7.74
CA VAL A 87 -4.84 -1.50 -7.49
C VAL A 87 -4.23 -1.92 -8.84
N THR A 88 -3.16 -1.24 -9.24
CA THR A 88 -2.50 -1.48 -10.54
C THR A 88 -1.30 -2.41 -10.42
N GLY A 89 -0.65 -2.45 -9.26
CA GLY A 89 0.54 -3.25 -9.04
C GLY A 89 0.69 -3.69 -7.58
N MET A 90 1.32 -4.84 -7.37
CA MET A 90 1.81 -5.23 -6.05
C MET A 90 3.19 -5.86 -6.19
N ARG A 91 4.11 -5.51 -5.29
CA ARG A 91 5.46 -6.06 -5.24
C ARG A 91 5.81 -6.46 -3.83
N MET A 92 6.47 -7.61 -3.70
CA MET A 92 7.02 -8.10 -2.44
C MET A 92 8.50 -8.38 -2.62
N ASN A 93 9.33 -7.92 -1.69
CA ASN A 93 10.76 -8.15 -1.70
C ASN A 93 11.35 -8.07 -0.30
N GLN A 94 12.43 -8.80 -0.05
CA GLN A 94 13.23 -8.65 1.16
C GLN A 94 14.06 -7.37 1.08
N TYR A 95 14.39 -6.82 2.25
CA TYR A 95 15.33 -5.72 2.35
C TYR A 95 16.26 -5.90 3.56
N ASP A 96 17.39 -5.22 3.53
CA ASP A 96 18.34 -5.11 4.63
C ASP A 96 18.76 -3.64 4.82
N GLN A 97 19.82 -3.39 5.60
CA GLN A 97 20.35 -2.05 5.84
C GLN A 97 20.82 -1.30 4.58
N TYR A 98 21.12 -2.02 3.49
CA TYR A 98 21.52 -1.44 2.20
C TYR A 98 20.32 -1.26 1.25
N GLY A 99 19.15 -1.74 1.65
CA GLY A 99 17.90 -1.57 0.93
C GLY A 99 17.38 -2.87 0.32
N ARG A 100 16.71 -2.73 -0.82
CA ARG A 100 15.86 -3.76 -1.42
C ARG A 100 16.67 -4.82 -2.16
N ILE A 101 16.39 -6.10 -1.89
CA ILE A 101 17.10 -7.24 -2.46
C ILE A 101 16.39 -7.72 -3.73
N ALA A 102 16.88 -7.32 -4.90
CA ALA A 102 16.27 -7.59 -6.20
C ALA A 102 16.01 -9.09 -6.49
N ARG A 103 16.88 -10.00 -6.03
CA ARG A 103 16.70 -11.46 -6.25
C ARG A 103 15.45 -12.04 -5.57
N SER A 104 14.98 -11.38 -4.51
CA SER A 104 13.79 -11.79 -3.75
C SER A 104 12.50 -11.19 -4.32
N GLU A 105 12.61 -10.30 -5.30
CA GLU A 105 11.47 -9.57 -5.85
C GLU A 105 10.46 -10.51 -6.52
N VAL A 106 9.20 -10.31 -6.13
CA VAL A 106 8.02 -10.89 -6.78
C VAL A 106 7.02 -9.78 -7.05
N VAL A 107 6.58 -9.69 -8.30
CA VAL A 107 5.49 -8.81 -8.72
C VAL A 107 4.23 -9.65 -8.91
N ALA A 108 3.12 -9.21 -8.35
CA ALA A 108 1.85 -9.92 -8.47
C ALA A 108 1.37 -9.95 -9.92
N ALA A 109 0.70 -11.04 -10.30
CA ALA A 109 0.03 -11.11 -11.59
C ALA A 109 -1.16 -10.14 -11.63
N ARG A 110 -1.43 -9.52 -12.79
CA ARG A 110 -2.51 -8.55 -13.01
C ARG A 110 -3.88 -9.01 -12.48
N LYS A 111 -4.18 -10.30 -12.58
CA LYS A 111 -5.43 -10.89 -12.04
C LYS A 111 -5.60 -10.70 -10.53
N HIS A 112 -4.50 -10.70 -9.78
CA HIS A 112 -4.51 -10.52 -8.33
C HIS A 112 -4.73 -9.05 -7.97
N CYS A 113 -4.07 -8.12 -8.67
CA CYS A 113 -4.32 -6.68 -8.54
C CYS A 113 -5.79 -6.33 -8.88
N HIS A 114 -6.31 -6.87 -9.99
CA HIS A 114 -7.71 -6.68 -10.39
C HIS A 114 -8.68 -7.28 -9.36
N SER A 115 -8.39 -8.48 -8.86
CA SER A 115 -9.19 -9.09 -7.79
C SER A 115 -9.21 -8.22 -6.54
N LEU A 116 -8.07 -7.64 -6.15
CA LEU A 116 -7.98 -6.78 -4.98
C LEU A 116 -8.76 -5.47 -5.18
N SER A 117 -8.67 -4.87 -6.37
CA SER A 117 -9.46 -3.68 -6.75
C SER A 117 -10.97 -3.95 -6.65
N LYS A 118 -11.42 -5.10 -7.15
CA LYS A 118 -12.83 -5.52 -7.05
C LYS A 118 -13.29 -5.84 -5.63
N ILE A 119 -12.37 -6.22 -4.75
CA ILE A 119 -12.68 -6.37 -3.32
C ILE A 119 -12.76 -4.99 -2.67
N ALA A 120 -11.84 -4.07 -2.99
CA ALA A 120 -11.84 -2.70 -2.49
C ALA A 120 -13.15 -1.97 -2.82
N GLU A 121 -13.59 -2.04 -4.08
CA GLU A 121 -14.88 -1.49 -4.56
C GLU A 121 -16.07 -1.96 -3.71
N LYS A 122 -16.04 -3.21 -3.23
CA LYS A 122 -17.13 -3.81 -2.43
C LYS A 122 -16.93 -3.72 -0.92
N ALA A 123 -15.72 -3.41 -0.46
CA ALA A 123 -15.34 -3.43 0.94
C ALA A 123 -16.25 -2.59 1.86
N PRO A 124 -16.78 -1.42 1.44
CA PRO A 124 -17.71 -0.64 2.27
C PRO A 124 -18.97 -1.43 2.68
N THR A 125 -19.45 -2.32 1.80
CA THR A 125 -20.67 -3.11 2.02
C THR A 125 -20.42 -4.47 2.69
N LEU A 126 -19.16 -4.84 2.87
CA LEU A 126 -18.75 -6.13 3.43
C LEU A 126 -18.26 -5.94 4.88
N ASN A 127 -18.49 -6.94 5.73
CA ASN A 127 -17.85 -6.98 7.03
C ASN A 127 -16.38 -7.44 6.91
N GLU A 128 -15.61 -7.27 7.99
CA GLU A 128 -14.18 -7.60 8.02
C GLU A 128 -13.90 -9.07 7.68
N GLU A 129 -14.69 -10.00 8.21
CA GLU A 129 -14.53 -11.43 7.95
C GLU A 129 -14.76 -11.77 6.47
N GLN A 130 -15.77 -11.15 5.83
CA GLN A 130 -16.05 -11.32 4.42
C GLN A 130 -14.92 -10.77 3.55
N VAL A 131 -14.34 -9.61 3.90
CA VAL A 131 -13.17 -9.06 3.20
C VAL A 131 -11.97 -9.99 3.37
N SER A 132 -11.67 -10.41 4.60
CA SER A 132 -10.57 -11.34 4.90
C SER A 132 -10.65 -12.64 4.09
N ARG A 133 -11.84 -13.26 4.03
CA ARG A 133 -12.06 -14.47 3.22
C ARG A 133 -11.81 -14.24 1.72
N ARG A 134 -12.15 -13.05 1.19
CA ARG A 134 -11.96 -12.69 -0.24
C ARG A 134 -10.51 -12.33 -0.56
N VAL A 135 -9.79 -11.75 0.39
CA VAL A 135 -8.38 -11.35 0.24
C VAL A 135 -7.43 -12.55 0.37
N ARG A 136 -7.76 -13.53 1.23
CA ARG A 136 -6.90 -14.69 1.52
C ARG A 136 -6.36 -15.42 0.28
N PRO A 137 -7.13 -15.66 -0.80
CA PRO A 137 -6.60 -16.27 -2.02
C PRO A 137 -5.53 -15.42 -2.72
N VAL A 138 -5.67 -14.09 -2.71
CA VAL A 138 -4.67 -13.16 -3.25
C VAL A 138 -3.39 -13.24 -2.43
N ALA A 139 -3.51 -13.16 -1.10
CA ALA A 139 -2.39 -13.26 -0.18
C ALA A 139 -1.64 -14.59 -0.33
N ARG A 140 -2.36 -15.72 -0.32
CA ARG A 140 -1.79 -17.06 -0.49
C ARG A 140 -1.06 -17.22 -1.81
N ALA A 141 -1.66 -16.74 -2.91
CA ALA A 141 -1.03 -16.83 -4.24
C ALA A 141 0.25 -15.99 -4.30
N PHE A 142 0.27 -14.83 -3.65
CA PHE A 142 1.42 -13.94 -3.67
C PHE A 142 2.57 -14.46 -2.81
N VAL A 143 2.28 -14.90 -1.57
CA VAL A 143 3.28 -15.52 -0.69
C VAL A 143 3.81 -16.83 -1.28
N SER A 144 2.99 -17.61 -1.97
CA SER A 144 3.45 -18.83 -2.65
C SER A 144 4.46 -18.54 -3.77
N GLN A 145 4.33 -17.39 -4.45
CA GLN A 145 5.32 -16.95 -5.44
C GLN A 145 6.58 -16.44 -4.74
N PHE A 146 6.42 -15.63 -3.68
CA PHE A 146 7.53 -15.10 -2.89
C PHE A 146 8.39 -16.20 -2.25
N ARG A 147 7.77 -17.23 -1.67
CA ARG A 147 8.46 -18.40 -1.11
C ARG A 147 9.42 -19.05 -2.10
N ARG A 148 9.13 -19.02 -3.40
CA ARG A 148 10.02 -19.62 -4.44
C ARG A 148 11.28 -18.79 -4.68
N LYS A 149 11.35 -17.56 -4.17
CA LYS A 149 12.48 -16.64 -4.31
C LYS A 149 13.37 -16.54 -3.08
N ILE A 150 12.95 -17.12 -1.98
CA ILE A 150 13.66 -17.06 -0.69
C ILE A 150 13.95 -18.47 -0.19
N ASN A 151 14.91 -18.59 0.72
CA ASN A 151 15.24 -19.82 1.42
C ASN A 151 15.28 -19.58 2.93
N ALA A 152 15.35 -20.64 3.73
CA ALA A 152 15.31 -20.53 5.19
C ALA A 152 16.38 -19.58 5.76
N ARG A 153 17.58 -19.55 5.17
CA ARG A 153 18.69 -18.68 5.60
C ARG A 153 18.42 -17.20 5.35
N SER A 154 17.80 -16.87 4.22
CA SER A 154 17.47 -15.49 3.84
C SER A 154 16.14 -15.03 4.41
N ALA A 155 15.23 -15.95 4.75
CA ALA A 155 13.87 -15.65 5.19
C ALA A 155 13.80 -14.78 6.46
N ILE A 156 14.86 -14.71 7.26
CA ILE A 156 14.96 -13.85 8.45
C ILE A 156 14.84 -12.36 8.13
N LEU A 157 15.21 -11.96 6.90
CA LEU A 157 15.18 -10.56 6.50
C LEU A 157 13.75 -10.03 6.46
N PRO A 158 13.55 -8.75 6.85
CA PRO A 158 12.25 -8.12 6.74
C PRO A 158 11.82 -8.00 5.28
N ILE A 159 10.51 -7.87 5.09
CA ILE A 159 9.87 -7.93 3.78
C ILE A 159 9.11 -6.63 3.56
N ALA A 160 9.37 -5.96 2.45
CA ALA A 160 8.58 -4.83 2.01
C ALA A 160 7.47 -5.32 1.07
N LEU A 161 6.28 -4.75 1.24
CA LEU A 161 5.13 -4.92 0.38
C LEU A 161 4.76 -3.56 -0.20
N ASP A 162 4.93 -3.40 -1.50
CA ASP A 162 4.47 -2.22 -2.22
C ASP A 162 3.15 -2.51 -2.92
N ILE A 163 2.24 -1.56 -2.87
CA ILE A 163 0.96 -1.60 -3.58
C ILE A 163 0.82 -0.29 -4.33
N ALA A 164 0.76 -0.38 -5.66
CA ALA A 164 0.56 0.76 -6.54
C ALA A 164 -0.93 0.93 -6.82
N PHE A 165 -1.35 2.18 -6.79
CA PHE A 165 -2.72 2.61 -7.01
C PHE A 165 -2.79 3.63 -8.13
N GLU A 166 -3.94 3.65 -8.80
CA GLU A 166 -4.31 4.64 -9.80
C GLU A 166 -5.74 5.11 -9.54
N GLY A 167 -5.99 6.40 -9.68
CA GLY A 167 -7.32 6.99 -9.58
C GLY A 167 -7.49 8.12 -10.58
N VAL A 168 -8.73 8.42 -10.96
CA VAL A 168 -9.02 9.50 -11.91
C VAL A 168 -9.00 10.84 -11.21
N HIS A 169 -8.30 11.83 -11.77
CA HIS A 169 -8.28 13.18 -11.20
C HIS A 169 -9.68 13.80 -11.15
N GLY A 170 -10.05 14.32 -9.98
CA GLY A 170 -11.40 14.81 -9.69
C GLY A 170 -12.35 13.74 -9.16
N GLU A 171 -11.96 12.46 -9.14
CA GLU A 171 -12.73 11.35 -8.54
C GLU A 171 -12.09 10.78 -7.28
N VAL A 172 -10.81 11.10 -7.05
CA VAL A 172 -10.02 10.66 -5.89
C VAL A 172 -9.31 11.81 -5.18
N ARG A 173 -8.99 11.56 -3.90
CA ARG A 173 -8.24 12.46 -3.00
C ARG A 173 -7.20 11.67 -2.23
N ILE A 174 -6.13 12.36 -1.83
CA ILE A 174 -5.12 11.84 -0.91
C ILE A 174 -5.12 12.72 0.33
N ARG A 175 -5.32 12.12 1.50
CA ARG A 175 -5.27 12.81 2.79
C ARG A 175 -4.11 12.30 3.62
N PHE A 176 -3.37 13.23 4.20
CA PHE A 176 -2.27 12.95 5.10
C PHE A 176 -2.69 13.34 6.51
N GLU A 177 -2.28 12.52 7.48
CA GLU A 177 -2.61 12.77 8.88
C GLU A 177 -1.37 12.58 9.74
N LEU A 178 -1.20 13.50 10.68
CA LEU A 178 -0.13 13.49 11.67
C LEU A 178 -0.76 13.29 13.05
N TYR A 179 -0.25 12.30 13.78
CA TYR A 179 -0.65 11.97 15.13
C TYR A 179 0.51 12.18 16.09
N TYR A 180 0.17 12.51 17.33
CA TYR A 180 1.09 12.61 18.46
C TYR A 180 0.52 11.85 19.65
N LEU A 181 1.35 11.08 20.33
CA LEU A 181 0.94 10.31 21.50
C LEU A 181 1.11 11.17 22.75
N GLU A 182 -0.02 11.58 23.33
CA GLU A 182 -0.08 12.39 24.55
C GLU A 182 -0.90 11.64 25.60
N GLN A 183 -0.36 11.49 26.81
CA GLN A 183 -1.05 10.82 27.94
C GLN A 183 -1.57 9.41 27.58
N GLY A 184 -0.82 8.66 26.77
CA GLY A 184 -1.20 7.31 26.32
C GLY A 184 -2.30 7.26 25.27
N ARG A 185 -2.76 8.41 24.74
CA ARG A 185 -3.78 8.50 23.69
C ARG A 185 -3.22 9.16 22.43
N TRP A 186 -3.42 8.52 21.29
CA TRP A 186 -3.09 9.13 20.01
C TRP A 186 -4.05 10.28 19.72
N ARG A 187 -3.51 11.47 19.52
CA ARG A 187 -4.26 12.67 19.11
C ARG A 187 -3.85 13.06 17.70
N MET A 188 -4.81 13.28 16.81
CA MET A 188 -4.53 13.88 15.50
C MET A 188 -4.13 15.34 15.71
N VAL A 189 -2.93 15.69 15.26
CA VAL A 189 -2.34 17.03 15.38
C VAL A 189 -2.61 17.86 14.13
N ASP A 190 -2.55 17.23 12.96
CA ASP A 190 -2.77 17.90 11.68
C ASP A 190 -3.37 16.93 10.65
N SER A 191 -4.13 17.49 9.72
CA SER A 191 -4.67 16.79 8.56
C SER A 191 -4.57 17.70 7.34
N TRP A 192 -4.14 17.14 6.21
CA TRP A 192 -3.79 17.92 5.03
C TRP A 192 -4.03 17.12 3.75
N GLU A 193 -4.56 17.80 2.73
CA GLU A 193 -4.69 17.28 1.37
C GLU A 193 -3.79 18.14 0.47
N PRO A 194 -2.76 17.57 -0.18
CA PRO A 194 -1.84 18.35 -0.98
C PRO A 194 -2.46 18.82 -2.27
N GLU A 195 -1.96 19.96 -2.74
CA GLU A 195 -2.12 20.35 -4.13
C GLU A 195 -1.48 19.29 -5.03
N MET A 196 -2.27 18.71 -5.92
CA MET A 196 -1.84 17.67 -6.83
C MET A 196 -1.54 18.29 -8.20
N THR A 197 -0.28 18.28 -8.62
CA THR A 197 0.07 18.62 -10.00
C THR A 197 -0.20 17.41 -10.89
N VAL A 198 -1.25 17.50 -11.70
CA VAL A 198 -1.74 16.38 -12.50
C VAL A 198 -1.53 16.67 -13.99
N ALA A 199 -0.48 16.08 -14.56
CA ALA A 199 -0.14 16.24 -15.98
C ALA A 199 -0.98 15.33 -16.91
N ALA A 200 -1.39 14.17 -16.43
CA ALA A 200 -2.27 13.22 -17.09
C ALA A 200 -3.53 13.05 -16.25
N ARG A 201 -4.71 12.76 -16.81
CA ARG A 201 -5.98 12.61 -16.05
C ARG A 201 -6.00 11.52 -14.96
N ALA A 202 -4.87 10.84 -14.72
CA ALA A 202 -4.67 9.84 -13.70
C ALA A 202 -3.75 10.36 -12.59
N ILE A 203 -4.07 9.99 -11.35
CA ILE A 203 -3.25 10.16 -10.16
C ILE A 203 -2.70 8.79 -9.80
N HIS A 204 -1.38 8.71 -9.61
CA HIS A 204 -0.72 7.50 -9.16
C HIS A 204 -0.21 7.67 -7.74
N GLU A 205 -0.36 6.64 -6.93
CA GLU A 205 0.13 6.63 -5.56
C GLU A 205 0.60 5.24 -5.14
N ASN A 206 1.46 5.17 -4.13
CA ASN A 206 1.97 3.89 -3.63
C ASN A 206 1.83 3.78 -2.11
N TYR A 207 1.44 2.61 -1.64
CA TYR A 207 1.65 2.22 -0.26
C TYR A 207 2.86 1.30 -0.14
N THR A 208 3.66 1.52 0.89
CA THR A 208 4.75 0.63 1.30
C THR A 208 4.50 0.14 2.72
N TYR A 209 4.36 -1.17 2.90
CA TYR A 209 4.25 -1.81 4.20
C TYR A 209 5.48 -2.66 4.51
N SER A 210 5.73 -2.87 5.80
CA SER A 210 6.80 -3.74 6.30
C SER A 210 6.20 -4.96 7.01
N LEU A 211 6.69 -6.14 6.65
CA LEU A 211 6.32 -7.43 7.22
C LEU A 211 7.56 -8.08 7.84
N ASN A 212 7.33 -8.82 8.92
CA ASN A 212 8.40 -9.53 9.62
C ASN A 212 8.86 -10.77 8.86
N GLY A 213 10.18 -10.97 8.80
CA GLY A 213 10.79 -12.20 8.30
C GLY A 213 10.58 -13.39 9.24
N LEU A 214 11.31 -14.48 8.98
CA LEU A 214 11.38 -15.70 9.78
C LEU A 214 11.87 -15.38 11.20
N ARG A 215 11.11 -15.80 12.22
CA ARG A 215 11.47 -15.60 13.62
C ARG A 215 12.48 -16.65 14.09
N GLN A 216 13.23 -16.34 15.14
CA GLN A 216 14.15 -17.31 15.75
C GLN A 216 13.38 -18.54 16.25
N GLY A 217 13.84 -19.75 15.88
CA GLY A 217 13.19 -21.01 16.22
C GLY A 217 11.92 -21.34 15.40
N GLU A 218 11.46 -20.44 14.53
CA GLU A 218 10.32 -20.70 13.65
C GLU A 218 10.74 -21.63 12.50
N ALA A 219 9.99 -22.70 12.27
CA ALA A 219 10.20 -23.54 11.10
C ALA A 219 9.76 -22.81 9.82
N PHE A 220 10.51 -22.98 8.72
CA PHE A 220 10.25 -22.25 7.46
C PHE A 220 8.84 -22.45 6.88
N HIS A 221 8.24 -23.62 7.07
CA HIS A 221 6.86 -23.89 6.65
C HIS A 221 5.84 -23.14 7.51
N THR A 222 6.09 -23.00 8.82
CA THR A 222 5.30 -22.20 9.75
C THR A 222 5.36 -20.73 9.37
N PHE A 223 6.56 -20.21 9.09
CA PHE A 223 6.75 -18.86 8.57
C PHE A 223 5.96 -18.60 7.30
N THR A 224 5.99 -19.53 6.33
CA THR A 224 5.24 -19.36 5.09
C THR A 224 3.73 -19.26 5.36
N ARG A 225 3.21 -20.06 6.30
CA ARG A 225 1.80 -20.02 6.68
C ARG A 225 1.47 -18.71 7.39
N ARG A 226 2.25 -18.33 8.40
CA ARG A 226 2.11 -17.06 9.11
C ARG A 226 2.16 -15.88 8.15
N LEU A 227 3.10 -15.84 7.21
CA LEU A 227 3.20 -14.75 6.23
C LEU A 227 1.94 -14.64 5.35
N GLN A 228 1.23 -15.74 5.08
CA GLN A 228 -0.07 -15.69 4.39
C GLN A 228 -1.14 -15.05 5.27
N ASP A 229 -1.14 -15.38 6.57
CA ASP A 229 -2.08 -14.82 7.53
C ASP A 229 -1.79 -13.34 7.78
N ASP A 230 -0.53 -12.98 8.04
CA ASP A 230 -0.04 -11.60 8.20
C ASP A 230 -0.41 -10.74 6.98
N LEU A 231 -0.18 -11.24 5.75
CA LEU A 231 -0.56 -10.53 4.54
C LEU A 231 -2.08 -10.44 4.36
N THR A 232 -2.83 -11.46 4.79
CA THR A 232 -4.30 -11.42 4.73
C THR A 232 -4.85 -10.36 5.68
N ILE A 233 -4.34 -10.30 6.92
CA ILE A 233 -4.70 -9.31 7.92
C ILE A 233 -4.37 -7.91 7.39
N LEU A 234 -3.13 -7.70 6.96
CA LEU A 234 -2.68 -6.41 6.44
C LEU A 234 -3.55 -5.89 5.28
N LEU A 235 -3.83 -6.75 4.29
CA LEU A 235 -4.67 -6.37 3.16
C LEU A 235 -6.15 -6.19 3.57
N THR A 236 -6.61 -6.85 4.63
CA THR A 236 -7.95 -6.63 5.19
C THR A 236 -8.02 -5.28 5.88
N ASP A 237 -7.04 -4.97 6.73
CA ASP A 237 -6.90 -3.69 7.43
C ASP A 237 -6.79 -2.53 6.45
N MET A 238 -6.00 -2.70 5.38
CA MET A 238 -5.90 -1.72 4.31
C MET A 238 -7.27 -1.38 3.70
N LEU A 239 -8.17 -2.36 3.56
CA LEU A 239 -9.48 -2.18 2.94
C LEU A 239 -10.60 -1.79 3.93
N LYS A 240 -10.47 -2.14 5.21
CA LYS A 240 -11.55 -2.02 6.20
C LYS A 240 -11.21 -1.21 7.44
N HIS A 241 -9.93 -1.07 7.79
CA HIS A 241 -9.58 -0.32 8.99
C HIS A 241 -10.03 1.12 8.82
N ASP A 242 -10.96 1.52 9.68
CA ASP A 242 -11.63 2.80 9.58
C ASP A 242 -10.63 3.94 9.71
N LEU A 243 -11.04 5.09 9.18
CA LEU A 243 -10.52 6.35 9.67
C LEU A 243 -10.90 6.39 11.16
N PRO A 244 -9.98 6.29 12.15
CA PRO A 244 -10.28 6.62 13.53
C PRO A 244 -11.20 7.82 13.53
N ASP A 245 -12.38 7.62 14.12
CA ASP A 245 -13.37 8.65 14.32
C ASP A 245 -12.60 9.83 14.90
N THR A 246 -12.34 10.82 14.05
CA THR A 246 -11.68 12.02 14.50
C THR A 246 -12.70 12.59 15.47
N GLY A 247 -12.47 12.41 16.77
CA GLY A 247 -13.16 13.14 17.84
C GLY A 247 -12.92 14.66 17.74
N ALA A 248 -12.68 15.19 16.54
CA ALA A 248 -13.12 16.49 16.09
C ALA A 248 -14.63 16.58 16.36
N SER A 249 -14.95 16.93 17.60
CA SER A 249 -15.68 18.14 17.91
C SER A 249 -16.17 18.81 16.62
N ARG A 250 -17.50 18.86 16.47
CA ARG A 250 -18.16 19.86 15.64
C ARG A 250 -17.37 21.18 15.72
N PRO A 251 -17.22 21.94 14.63
CA PRO A 251 -16.65 23.28 14.73
C PRO A 251 -17.36 23.98 15.89
N VAL A 252 -16.60 24.43 16.88
CA VAL A 252 -17.15 25.34 17.87
C VAL A 252 -17.50 26.57 17.05
N ASP A 253 -18.78 26.74 16.77
CA ASP A 253 -19.30 28.00 16.24
C ASP A 253 -18.72 29.08 17.15
N HIS A 254 -17.92 29.97 16.56
CA HIS A 254 -17.53 31.18 17.24
C HIS A 254 -18.82 31.94 17.54
N VAL A 255 -19.36 31.72 18.74
CA VAL A 255 -20.37 32.61 19.31
C VAL A 255 -19.66 33.95 19.43
N GLN A 256 -20.00 34.85 18.52
CA GLN A 256 -19.75 36.27 18.69
C GLN A 256 -20.49 36.69 19.97
N MET A 257 -19.72 37.10 20.98
CA MET A 257 -20.13 38.06 21.99
C MET A 257 -19.13 39.20 21.99
#